data_AF-A0A2D0IJP5-F1
#
_entry.id   AF-A0A2D0IJP5-F1
#
_cell.length_a   1.000
_cell.length_b   1.000
_cell.length_c   1.000
_cell.angle_alpha   90.00
_cell.angle_beta   90.00
_cell.angle_gamma   90.00
#
_symmetry.space_group_name_H-M   'P 1'
#
loop_
_entity.id
_entity.type
_entity.pdbx_description
1 polymer ?
#
loop_
_entity_poly.entity_id
_entity_poly.type
_entity_poly.pdbx_seq_one_letter_code
_entity_poly.pdbx_strand_id
1 'polypeptide(L)'
;MAVYRWLPVHQSQANHSTLSSVAALNQVCERLVSSLAAAGIVAVRQHGAQIHSWLLRHFNPSSDWGMAKADFYRTVSDETPLQLDLPIHNDFAESLWFTPPVSDPDNGIWWFDGLPHKAVPVERLRRPPEPGTLTGEVKRGDNINVLMDMMPAGTVVTLTIVAQAQDTLEESSTRLAKNAVGENTESLRVRQDVQAVKELLGRRHKLYRSALTFLVCGQDLDNLNQRVHQLSSTLLSAGLQPVRPEFSVSPLNAYLRALPMGFNPQKDKKHWYSRLTWVQHLAGLMPVTGRSTGTGHTPVLDQFHLYNYQ
;
A
#
# COMPACT_ATOMS: atom_id res chain seq x y z
N MET A 1 4.42 -8.50 2.22
CA MET A 1 5.05 -7.18 2.44
C MET A 1 6.15 -6.94 1.41
N ALA A 2 6.18 -5.79 0.73
CA ALA A 2 7.25 -5.39 -0.19
C ALA A 2 8.06 -4.23 0.41
N VAL A 3 9.39 -4.39 0.48
CA VAL A 3 10.32 -3.36 0.98
C VAL A 3 11.25 -2.93 -0.14
N TYR A 4 11.27 -1.64 -0.45
CA TYR A 4 12.07 -1.11 -1.55
C TYR A 4 12.56 0.31 -1.28
N ARG A 5 13.62 0.68 -1.99
CA ARG A 5 14.28 1.99 -1.90
C ARG A 5 14.47 2.55 -3.30
N TRP A 6 14.00 3.77 -3.53
CA TRP A 6 14.32 4.51 -4.75
C TRP A 6 15.66 5.21 -4.61
N LEU A 7 16.54 5.01 -5.58
CA LEU A 7 17.78 5.75 -5.71
C LEU A 7 17.55 6.91 -6.69
N PRO A 8 17.93 8.15 -6.35
CA PRO A 8 17.84 9.25 -7.30
C PRO A 8 18.76 9.01 -8.50
N VAL A 9 18.26 9.28 -9.70
CA VAL A 9 18.96 9.09 -10.98
C VAL A 9 20.27 9.91 -11.07
N HIS A 10 20.40 10.98 -10.28
CA HIS A 10 21.55 11.88 -10.25
C HIS A 10 22.33 11.87 -8.93
N GLN A 11 22.33 10.77 -8.18
CA GLN A 11 23.30 10.63 -7.10
C GLN A 11 24.70 10.41 -7.71
N SER A 12 25.47 11.50 -7.78
CA SER A 12 26.92 11.47 -7.95
C SER A 12 27.49 10.40 -7.02
N GLN A 13 28.53 9.70 -7.48
CA GLN A 13 29.33 8.70 -6.75
C GLN A 13 29.95 9.21 -5.41
N ALA A 14 29.54 10.38 -4.91
CA ALA A 14 30.11 11.11 -3.78
C ALA A 14 29.71 10.56 -2.40
N ASN A 15 28.65 9.74 -2.29
CA ASN A 15 28.36 8.98 -1.08
C ASN A 15 28.79 7.53 -1.30
N HIS A 16 30.08 7.26 -1.14
CA HIS A 16 30.58 5.90 -0.94
C HIS A 16 30.00 5.33 0.36
N SER A 17 28.76 4.85 0.31
CA SER A 17 28.38 3.78 1.23
C SER A 17 29.29 2.60 0.91
N THR A 18 30.07 2.15 1.89
CA THR A 18 30.92 0.95 1.77
C THR A 18 30.13 -0.31 1.39
N LEU A 19 28.81 -0.27 1.55
CA LEU A 19 27.86 -1.33 1.22
C LEU A 19 27.18 -1.05 -0.13
N SER A 20 27.00 -2.11 -0.93
CA SER A 20 26.16 -2.06 -2.13
C SER A 20 24.71 -1.73 -1.77
N SER A 21 23.95 -1.15 -2.70
CA SER A 21 22.54 -0.79 -2.45
C SER A 21 21.67 -2.00 -2.06
N VAL A 22 21.99 -3.17 -2.61
CA VAL A 22 21.34 -4.44 -2.27
C VAL A 22 21.70 -4.87 -0.85
N ALA A 23 22.97 -4.80 -0.46
CA ALA A 23 23.41 -5.13 0.89
C ALA A 23 22.77 -4.19 1.94
N ALA A 24 22.72 -2.89 1.65
CA ALA A 24 22.05 -1.92 2.51
C ALA A 24 20.55 -2.22 2.67
N LEU A 25 19.86 -2.58 1.58
CA LEU A 25 18.44 -2.97 1.64
C LEU A 25 18.23 -4.24 2.47
N ASN A 26 19.07 -5.27 2.27
CA ASN A 26 18.99 -6.51 3.04
C ASN A 26 19.19 -6.27 4.54
N GLN A 27 20.16 -5.44 4.92
CA GLN A 27 20.39 -5.09 6.32
C GLN A 27 19.16 -4.45 6.96
N VAL A 28 18.45 -3.58 6.23
CA VAL A 28 17.21 -2.99 6.78
C VAL A 28 16.08 -4.01 6.85
N CYS A 29 15.95 -4.89 5.86
CA CYS A 29 14.99 -5.99 5.89
C CYS A 29 15.24 -6.92 7.09
N GLU A 30 16.49 -7.29 7.38
CA GLU A 30 16.85 -8.12 8.54
C GLU A 30 16.49 -7.44 9.86
N ARG A 31 16.74 -6.12 9.99
CA ARG A 31 16.33 -5.35 11.16
C ARG A 31 14.82 -5.30 11.32
N LEU A 32 14.09 -5.12 10.21
CA LEU A 32 12.63 -5.11 10.20
C LEU A 32 12.06 -6.47 10.62
N VAL A 33 12.58 -7.56 10.04
CA VAL A 33 12.19 -8.93 10.39
C VAL A 33 12.47 -9.21 11.86
N SER A 34 13.65 -8.83 12.37
CA SER A 34 13.99 -8.99 13.79
C SER A 34 13.05 -8.20 14.71
N SER A 35 12.68 -6.98 14.31
CA SER A 35 11.75 -6.14 15.08
C SER A 35 10.32 -6.69 15.08
N LEU A 36 9.86 -7.25 13.95
CA LEU A 36 8.58 -7.94 13.83
C LEU A 36 8.57 -9.23 14.67
N ALA A 37 9.65 -9.99 14.65
CA ALA A 37 9.80 -11.20 15.46
C ALA A 37 9.75 -10.90 16.96
N ALA A 38 10.35 -9.79 17.42
CA ALA A 38 10.25 -9.34 18.80
C ALA A 38 8.79 -8.98 19.22
N ALA A 39 7.94 -8.62 18.26
CA ALA A 39 6.51 -8.40 18.45
C ALA A 39 5.66 -9.68 18.24
N GLY A 40 6.29 -10.85 18.07
CA GLY A 40 5.61 -12.13 17.84
C GLY A 40 5.15 -12.36 16.41
N ILE A 41 5.55 -11.51 15.45
CA ILE A 41 5.15 -11.62 14.05
C ILE A 41 6.23 -12.38 13.27
N VAL A 42 5.85 -13.52 12.69
CA VAL A 42 6.73 -14.33 11.84
C VAL A 42 6.73 -13.76 10.42
N ALA A 43 7.90 -13.36 9.93
CA ALA A 43 8.07 -12.87 8.57
C ALA A 43 8.86 -13.90 7.73
N VAL A 44 8.31 -14.30 6.58
CA VAL A 44 8.96 -15.20 5.62
C VAL A 44 9.32 -14.43 4.36
N ARG A 45 10.60 -14.46 3.96
CA ARG A 45 11.06 -13.80 2.74
C ARG A 45 10.51 -14.54 1.52
N GLN A 46 9.82 -13.82 0.65
CA GLN A 46 9.28 -14.37 -0.60
C GLN A 46 10.35 -14.37 -1.70
N HIS A 47 10.28 -15.35 -2.61
CA HIS A 47 11.11 -15.41 -3.81
C HIS A 47 10.39 -14.86 -5.06
N GLY A 48 11.12 -14.71 -6.17
CA GLY A 48 10.60 -14.15 -7.42
C GLY A 48 9.34 -14.85 -7.92
N ALA A 49 9.36 -16.18 -8.02
CA ALA A 49 8.20 -16.96 -8.49
C ALA A 49 6.94 -16.82 -7.59
N GLN A 50 7.08 -16.63 -6.27
CA GLN A 50 5.94 -16.35 -5.39
C GLN A 50 5.31 -14.99 -5.69
N ILE A 51 6.14 -13.96 -5.89
CA ILE A 51 5.67 -12.61 -6.26
C ILE A 51 5.05 -12.64 -7.66
N HIS A 52 5.68 -13.34 -8.60
CA HIS A 52 5.16 -13.54 -9.95
C HIS A 52 3.78 -14.20 -9.91
N SER A 53 3.65 -15.34 -9.23
CA SER A 53 2.38 -16.09 -9.10
C SER A 53 1.25 -15.23 -8.51
N TRP A 54 1.56 -14.36 -7.55
CA TRP A 54 0.57 -13.43 -6.99
C TRP A 54 0.15 -12.35 -8.00
N LEU A 55 1.12 -11.67 -8.65
CA LEU A 55 0.85 -10.64 -9.64
C LEU A 55 0.12 -11.18 -10.87
N LEU A 56 0.50 -12.39 -11.30
CA LEU A 56 -0.11 -13.09 -12.41
C LEU A 56 -1.61 -13.30 -12.20
N ARG A 57 -2.02 -13.72 -11.00
CA ARG A 57 -3.45 -13.86 -10.63
C ARG A 57 -4.17 -12.52 -10.51
N HIS A 58 -3.45 -11.47 -10.11
CA HIS A 58 -4.01 -10.14 -9.96
C HIS A 58 -4.32 -9.48 -11.31
N PHE A 59 -3.42 -9.63 -12.29
CA PHE A 59 -3.59 -9.05 -13.63
C PHE A 59 -4.35 -9.94 -14.61
N ASN A 60 -4.42 -11.25 -14.35
CA ASN A 60 -5.15 -12.20 -15.18
C ASN A 60 -6.22 -12.93 -14.35
N PRO A 61 -7.24 -12.21 -13.83
CA PRO A 61 -8.25 -12.78 -12.95
C PRO A 61 -9.24 -13.73 -13.65
N SER A 62 -9.39 -13.67 -14.97
CA SER A 62 -10.36 -14.45 -15.75
C SER A 62 -9.88 -14.74 -17.18
N SER A 63 -8.62 -15.17 -17.33
CA SER A 63 -7.98 -15.39 -18.63
C SER A 63 -8.73 -16.41 -19.49
N ASP A 64 -9.12 -16.01 -20.71
CA ASP A 64 -9.77 -16.89 -21.68
C ASP A 64 -8.74 -17.52 -22.64
N TRP A 65 -8.04 -18.55 -22.14
CA TRP A 65 -7.01 -19.29 -22.89
C TRP A 65 -7.46 -20.71 -23.26
N GLY A 66 -8.78 -20.95 -23.34
CA GLY A 66 -9.34 -22.25 -23.70
C GLY A 66 -9.03 -23.38 -22.71
N MET A 67 -8.65 -23.05 -21.48
CA MET A 67 -8.31 -24.01 -20.42
C MET A 67 -8.89 -23.58 -19.07
N ALA A 68 -8.95 -24.50 -18.11
CA ALA A 68 -9.39 -24.16 -16.77
C ALA A 68 -8.40 -23.22 -16.07
N LYS A 69 -8.91 -22.30 -15.25
CA LYS A 69 -8.12 -21.28 -14.53
C LYS A 69 -6.93 -21.86 -13.74
N ALA A 70 -7.11 -23.02 -13.11
CA ALA A 70 -6.07 -23.68 -12.34
C ALA A 70 -4.95 -24.27 -13.22
N ASP A 71 -5.29 -24.68 -14.45
CA ASP A 71 -4.33 -25.22 -15.41
C ASP A 71 -3.57 -24.08 -16.10
N PHE A 72 -4.25 -22.96 -16.37
CA PHE A 72 -3.60 -21.72 -16.83
C PHE A 72 -2.49 -21.31 -15.88
N TYR A 73 -2.81 -21.03 -14.60
CA TYR A 73 -1.80 -20.56 -13.66
C TYR A 73 -0.65 -21.53 -13.44
N ARG A 74 -0.88 -22.84 -13.56
CA ARG A 74 0.18 -23.86 -13.45
C ARG A 74 1.10 -23.88 -14.67
N THR A 75 0.54 -23.61 -15.85
CA THR A 75 1.28 -23.59 -17.12
C THR A 75 2.17 -22.35 -17.21
N VAL A 76 1.67 -21.20 -16.75
CA VAL A 76 2.36 -19.90 -16.88
C VAL A 76 3.16 -19.51 -15.64
N SER A 77 3.08 -20.28 -14.55
CA SER A 77 3.90 -20.02 -13.37
C SER A 77 5.37 -20.35 -13.61
N ASP A 78 6.26 -19.42 -13.26
CA ASP A 78 7.72 -19.55 -13.25
C ASP A 78 8.30 -20.61 -12.27
N GLU A 79 7.53 -21.65 -11.94
CA GLU A 79 7.92 -22.67 -10.96
C GLU A 79 8.93 -23.68 -11.52
N THR A 80 9.15 -23.70 -12.84
CA THR A 80 10.09 -24.63 -13.46
C THR A 80 11.20 -23.88 -14.18
N PRO A 81 12.42 -23.80 -13.62
CA PRO A 81 13.58 -23.45 -14.42
C PRO A 81 13.78 -24.60 -15.41
N LEU A 82 13.25 -24.44 -16.63
CA LEU A 82 13.69 -25.25 -17.75
C LEU A 82 15.19 -25.00 -17.86
N GLN A 83 15.98 -26.02 -17.54
CA GLN A 83 17.43 -26.02 -17.69
C GLN A 83 17.73 -26.08 -19.19
N LEU A 84 17.45 -24.97 -19.87
CA LEU A 84 17.72 -24.77 -21.28
C LEU A 84 19.20 -24.46 -21.44
N ASP A 85 19.85 -25.11 -22.40
CA ASP A 85 21.27 -24.89 -22.73
C ASP A 85 21.56 -23.43 -23.16
N LEU A 86 20.52 -22.69 -23.58
CA LEU A 86 20.54 -21.24 -23.72
C LEU A 86 19.50 -20.59 -22.80
N PRO A 87 19.86 -19.61 -21.96
CA PRO A 87 18.90 -18.91 -21.13
C PRO A 87 18.02 -18.01 -22.00
N ILE A 88 16.71 -18.25 -21.97
CA ILE A 88 15.71 -17.31 -22.47
C ILE A 88 15.40 -16.35 -21.32
N HIS A 89 15.86 -15.11 -21.43
CA HIS A 89 15.53 -14.06 -20.48
C HIS A 89 14.28 -13.33 -20.96
N ASN A 90 13.12 -13.62 -20.34
CA ASN A 90 11.94 -12.77 -20.47
C ASN A 90 11.99 -11.70 -19.39
N ASP A 91 11.59 -10.47 -19.71
CA ASP A 91 11.44 -9.44 -18.69
C ASP A 91 10.32 -9.82 -17.71
N PHE A 92 10.51 -9.54 -16.43
CA PHE A 92 9.55 -9.90 -15.38
C PHE A 92 8.19 -9.23 -15.59
N ALA A 93 8.17 -8.02 -16.15
CA ALA A 93 6.90 -7.36 -16.43
C ALA A 93 6.19 -8.00 -17.63
N GLU A 94 6.95 -8.41 -18.66
CA GLU A 94 6.40 -9.05 -19.86
C GLU A 94 5.77 -10.41 -19.56
N SER A 95 6.29 -11.15 -18.59
CA SER A 95 5.74 -12.46 -18.19
C SER A 95 4.39 -12.37 -17.47
N LEU A 96 3.93 -11.18 -17.06
CA LEU A 96 2.69 -10.99 -16.31
C LEU A 96 1.45 -10.72 -17.19
N TRP A 97 1.63 -10.36 -18.46
CA TRP A 97 0.53 -9.86 -19.31
C TRP A 97 0.12 -10.87 -20.38
N PHE A 98 -0.95 -11.63 -20.12
CA PHE A 98 -1.53 -12.55 -21.10
C PHE A 98 -2.73 -11.95 -21.84
N THR A 99 -3.35 -10.93 -21.26
CA THR A 99 -4.35 -10.09 -21.92
C THR A 99 -4.02 -8.63 -21.64
N PRO A 100 -3.94 -7.77 -22.67
CA PRO A 100 -3.65 -6.36 -22.47
C PRO A 100 -4.72 -5.69 -21.59
N PRO A 101 -4.34 -4.97 -20.52
CA PRO A 101 -5.30 -4.23 -19.71
C PRO A 101 -5.86 -3.04 -20.48
N VAL A 102 -7.13 -2.73 -20.26
CA VAL A 102 -7.79 -1.57 -20.88
C VAL A 102 -8.09 -0.53 -19.81
N SER A 103 -7.62 0.70 -20.03
CA SER A 103 -7.96 1.83 -19.18
C SER A 103 -9.30 2.42 -19.58
N ASP A 104 -10.16 2.69 -18.61
CA ASP A 104 -11.41 3.42 -18.80
C ASP A 104 -11.38 4.69 -17.92
N PRO A 105 -10.97 5.84 -18.50
CA PRO A 105 -10.85 7.10 -17.78
C PRO A 105 -12.20 7.66 -17.31
N ASP A 106 -13.28 7.41 -18.06
CA ASP A 106 -14.61 7.97 -17.80
C ASP A 106 -15.20 7.36 -16.52
N ASN A 107 -15.06 6.04 -16.34
CA ASN A 107 -15.47 5.34 -15.12
C ASN A 107 -14.36 5.32 -14.04
N GLY A 108 -13.12 5.64 -14.43
CA GLY A 108 -11.96 5.67 -13.56
C GLY A 108 -11.51 4.27 -13.11
N ILE A 109 -11.53 3.31 -14.03
CA ILE A 109 -11.29 1.88 -13.74
C ILE A 109 -10.31 1.25 -14.72
N TRP A 110 -9.72 0.13 -14.30
CA TRP A 110 -8.95 -0.75 -15.17
C TRP A 110 -9.76 -2.01 -15.48
N TRP A 111 -9.73 -2.45 -16.72
CA TRP A 111 -10.27 -3.73 -17.14
C TRP A 111 -9.13 -4.74 -17.23
N PHE A 112 -9.23 -5.82 -16.46
CA PHE A 112 -8.33 -6.98 -16.52
C PHE A 112 -9.19 -8.20 -16.86
N ASP A 113 -8.91 -8.88 -17.98
CA ASP A 113 -9.72 -9.98 -18.51
C ASP A 113 -11.23 -9.68 -18.59
N GLY A 114 -11.58 -8.45 -18.99
CA GLY A 114 -12.97 -8.01 -19.07
C GLY A 114 -13.65 -7.77 -17.70
N LEU A 115 -12.92 -7.89 -16.59
CA LEU A 115 -13.43 -7.57 -15.24
C LEU A 115 -13.02 -6.16 -14.80
N PRO A 116 -13.96 -5.32 -14.35
CA PRO A 116 -13.66 -3.95 -13.94
C PRO A 116 -13.05 -3.90 -12.53
N HIS A 117 -11.97 -3.13 -12.40
CA HIS A 117 -11.19 -2.95 -11.17
C HIS A 117 -11.07 -1.48 -10.80
N LYS A 118 -11.29 -1.16 -9.52
CA LYS A 118 -11.27 0.22 -9.00
C LYS A 118 -10.45 0.33 -7.73
N ALA A 119 -9.72 1.42 -7.61
CA ALA A 119 -9.01 1.81 -6.40
C ALA A 119 -9.87 2.77 -5.57
N VAL A 120 -10.00 2.46 -4.28
CA VAL A 120 -10.71 3.25 -3.27
C VAL A 120 -9.71 3.70 -2.21
N PRO A 121 -9.05 4.86 -2.40
CA PRO A 121 -8.13 5.40 -1.41
C PRO A 121 -8.87 5.94 -0.19
N VAL A 122 -8.25 5.86 0.98
CA VAL A 122 -8.74 6.48 2.22
C VAL A 122 -8.23 7.91 2.31
N GLU A 123 -9.15 8.86 2.40
CA GLU A 123 -8.88 10.29 2.50
C GLU A 123 -8.40 10.68 3.90
N ARG A 124 -9.13 10.20 4.92
CA ARG A 124 -8.98 10.67 6.30
C ARG A 124 -9.33 9.58 7.31
N LEU A 125 -8.59 9.56 8.41
CA LEU A 125 -8.95 8.82 9.62
C LEU A 125 -9.85 9.71 10.49
N ARG A 126 -11.09 9.29 10.75
CA ARG A 126 -12.05 10.00 11.61
C ARG A 126 -11.82 9.72 13.09
N ARG A 127 -11.28 8.54 13.40
CA ARG A 127 -10.86 8.13 14.73
C ARG A 127 -9.47 7.50 14.66
N PRO A 128 -8.67 7.55 15.75
CA PRO A 128 -7.44 6.79 15.84
C PRO A 128 -7.74 5.30 15.63
N PRO A 129 -7.05 4.60 14.71
CA PRO A 129 -7.22 3.17 14.54
C PRO A 129 -6.54 2.43 15.69
N GLU A 130 -7.28 1.52 16.31
CA GLU A 130 -6.77 0.61 17.34
C GLU A 130 -5.96 -0.53 16.71
N PRO A 131 -5.07 -1.19 17.47
CA PRO A 131 -4.42 -2.43 17.06
C PRO A 131 -5.41 -3.45 16.47
N GLY A 132 -5.18 -3.87 15.23
CA GLY A 132 -6.05 -4.83 14.55
C GLY A 132 -7.34 -4.22 13.99
N THR A 133 -7.38 -2.92 13.69
CA THR A 133 -8.58 -2.29 13.10
C THR A 133 -9.07 -3.01 11.84
N LEU A 134 -8.15 -3.52 11.01
CA LEU A 134 -8.49 -4.25 9.78
C LEU A 134 -8.69 -5.74 10.03
N THR A 135 -7.78 -6.38 10.77
CA THR A 135 -7.65 -7.85 10.87
C THR A 135 -7.99 -8.45 12.22
N GLY A 136 -8.20 -7.60 13.24
CA GLY A 136 -8.51 -8.00 14.60
C GLY A 136 -9.99 -8.34 14.75
N GLU A 137 -10.26 -9.33 15.60
CA GLU A 137 -11.61 -9.76 15.94
C GLU A 137 -12.28 -8.70 16.83
N VAL A 138 -13.45 -8.21 16.42
CA VAL A 138 -14.29 -7.32 17.20
C VAL A 138 -15.62 -8.01 17.47
N LYS A 139 -16.02 -8.06 18.75
CA LYS A 139 -17.35 -8.53 19.10
C LYS A 139 -18.39 -7.47 18.69
N ARG A 140 -19.27 -7.82 17.75
CA ARG A 140 -20.39 -6.98 17.30
C ARG A 140 -21.70 -7.73 17.52
N GLY A 141 -22.35 -7.46 18.66
CA GLY A 141 -23.52 -8.23 19.10
C GLY A 141 -23.12 -9.65 19.52
N ASP A 142 -23.80 -10.64 18.96
CA ASP A 142 -23.51 -12.07 19.20
C ASP A 142 -22.41 -12.62 18.27
N ASN A 143 -22.06 -11.89 17.21
CA ASN A 143 -21.04 -12.30 16.26
C ASN A 143 -19.68 -11.70 16.59
N ILE A 144 -18.63 -12.46 16.34
CA ILE A 144 -17.24 -12.00 16.32
C ILE A 144 -16.85 -11.90 14.85
N ASN A 145 -16.56 -10.70 14.37
CA ASN A 145 -16.15 -10.48 13.00
C ASN A 145 -14.92 -9.59 12.90
N VAL A 146 -14.18 -9.78 11.83
CA VAL A 146 -13.08 -8.92 11.42
C VAL A 146 -13.61 -7.90 10.40
N LEU A 147 -13.04 -6.69 10.35
CA LEU A 147 -13.49 -5.69 9.39
C LEU A 147 -13.34 -6.17 7.94
N MET A 148 -12.25 -6.90 7.65
CA MET A 148 -11.99 -7.53 6.35
C MET A 148 -13.08 -8.51 5.92
N ASP A 149 -13.68 -9.27 6.85
CA ASP A 149 -14.73 -10.24 6.53
C ASP A 149 -16.04 -9.56 6.07
N MET A 150 -16.22 -8.29 6.44
CA MET A 150 -17.37 -7.48 6.05
C MET A 150 -17.19 -6.81 4.68
N MET A 151 -15.98 -6.84 4.13
CA MET A 151 -15.67 -6.25 2.83
C MET A 151 -16.12 -7.19 1.69
N PRO A 152 -16.36 -6.65 0.47
CA PRO A 152 -16.62 -7.48 -0.68
C PRO A 152 -15.49 -8.49 -0.94
N ALA A 153 -15.86 -9.72 -1.30
CA ALA A 153 -14.90 -10.77 -1.62
C ALA A 153 -13.97 -10.34 -2.78
N GLY A 154 -12.67 -10.59 -2.65
CA GLY A 154 -11.65 -10.17 -3.62
C GLY A 154 -11.10 -8.76 -3.39
N THR A 155 -11.50 -8.09 -2.31
CA THR A 155 -10.89 -6.80 -1.92
C THR A 155 -9.44 -7.01 -1.48
N VAL A 156 -8.52 -6.26 -2.08
CA VAL A 156 -7.10 -6.23 -1.69
C VAL A 156 -6.81 -4.94 -0.93
N VAL A 157 -6.15 -5.05 0.22
CA VAL A 157 -5.72 -3.89 1.00
C VAL A 157 -4.26 -3.60 0.70
N THR A 158 -3.98 -2.36 0.34
CA THR A 158 -2.63 -1.82 0.21
C THR A 158 -2.41 -0.73 1.24
N LEU A 159 -1.44 -0.95 2.14
CA LEU A 159 -0.90 0.08 3.01
C LEU A 159 0.51 0.44 2.55
N THR A 160 0.68 1.67 2.08
CA THR A 160 1.97 2.22 1.65
C THR A 160 2.52 3.12 2.74
N ILE A 161 3.71 2.84 3.25
CA ILE A 161 4.36 3.61 4.31
C ILE A 161 5.70 4.16 3.82
N VAL A 162 5.88 5.48 3.85
CA VAL A 162 7.13 6.16 3.56
C VAL A 162 7.77 6.64 4.85
N ALA A 163 8.74 5.83 5.32
CA ALA A 163 9.60 6.20 6.42
C ALA A 163 10.57 7.28 5.94
N GLN A 164 10.60 8.40 6.64
CA GLN A 164 11.46 9.55 6.35
C GLN A 164 12.15 10.01 7.64
N ALA A 165 13.28 10.70 7.49
CA ALA A 165 13.97 11.32 8.62
C ALA A 165 13.01 12.26 9.38
N GLN A 166 13.05 12.21 10.71
CA GLN A 166 12.16 13.05 11.52
C GLN A 166 12.63 14.51 11.52
N ASP A 167 13.93 14.74 11.45
CA ASP A 167 14.53 16.08 11.41
C ASP A 167 14.02 16.90 10.22
N THR A 168 13.88 16.28 9.04
CA THR A 168 13.35 16.98 7.85
C THR A 168 11.87 17.33 8.01
N LEU A 169 11.09 16.49 8.71
CA LEU A 169 9.71 16.78 9.05
C LEU A 169 9.60 17.93 10.06
N GLU A 170 10.44 17.93 11.08
CA GLU A 170 10.51 19.02 12.08
C GLU A 170 10.89 20.35 11.45
N GLU A 171 11.87 20.35 10.54
CA GLU A 171 12.27 21.53 9.79
C GLU A 171 11.13 22.04 8.90
N SER A 172 10.46 21.15 8.17
CA SER A 172 9.32 21.52 7.33
C SER A 172 8.16 22.11 8.14
N SER A 173 7.91 21.57 9.34
CA SER A 173 6.89 22.07 10.28
C SER A 173 7.27 23.43 10.86
N THR A 174 8.55 23.61 11.17
CA THR A 174 9.09 24.91 11.63
C THR A 174 8.98 25.98 10.55
N ARG A 175 9.28 25.63 9.28
CA ARG A 175 9.08 26.52 8.13
C ARG A 175 7.60 26.85 7.93
N LEU A 176 6.70 25.89 8.11
CA LEU A 176 5.26 26.14 8.02
C LEU A 176 4.80 27.15 9.08
N ALA A 177 5.23 27.00 10.34
CA ALA A 177 4.92 27.96 11.40
C ALA A 177 5.49 29.35 11.12
N LYS A 178 6.69 29.46 10.53
CA LYS A 178 7.29 30.74 10.14
C LYS A 178 6.51 31.43 9.01
N ASN A 179 5.98 30.65 8.06
CA ASN A 179 5.21 31.18 6.93
C ASN A 179 3.78 31.56 7.31
N ALA A 180 3.26 31.09 8.44
CA ALA A 180 1.97 31.48 9.00
C ALA A 180 2.06 32.89 9.64
N VAL A 181 2.31 33.90 8.81
CA VAL A 181 2.46 35.30 9.21
C VAL A 181 1.07 35.94 9.28
N GLY A 182 0.71 36.48 10.44
CA GLY A 182 -0.54 37.20 10.67
C GLY A 182 -1.18 36.86 12.01
N GLU A 183 -2.00 37.79 12.51
CA GLU A 183 -2.80 37.64 13.73
C GLU A 183 -4.20 37.07 13.45
N ASN A 184 -4.47 36.64 12.21
CA ASN A 184 -5.73 35.97 11.91
C ASN A 184 -5.80 34.60 12.61
N THR A 185 -7.03 34.15 12.83
CA THR A 185 -7.33 32.91 13.56
C THR A 185 -6.67 31.68 12.91
N GLU A 186 -6.57 31.65 11.59
CA GLU A 186 -5.98 30.53 10.85
C GLU A 186 -4.46 30.43 11.05
N SER A 187 -3.73 31.55 10.98
CA SER A 187 -2.28 31.58 11.25
C SER A 187 -1.95 31.27 12.71
N LEU A 188 -2.84 31.62 13.65
CA LEU A 188 -2.72 31.21 15.06
C LEU A 188 -2.91 29.70 15.22
N ARG A 189 -3.93 29.12 14.59
CA ARG A 189 -4.19 27.67 14.61
C ARG A 189 -3.03 26.88 14.03
N VAL A 190 -2.49 27.28 12.88
CA VAL A 190 -1.33 26.61 12.27
C VAL A 190 -0.13 26.58 13.22
N ARG A 191 0.13 27.67 13.94
CA ARG A 191 1.21 27.73 14.94
C ARG A 191 0.94 26.79 16.13
N GLN A 192 -0.29 26.74 16.62
CA GLN A 192 -0.71 25.81 17.68
C GLN A 192 -0.56 24.35 17.25
N ASP A 193 -0.99 24.01 16.03
CA ASP A 193 -0.89 22.66 15.47
C ASP A 193 0.58 22.22 15.34
N VAL A 194 1.45 23.11 14.86
CA VAL A 194 2.89 22.83 14.77
C VAL A 194 3.49 22.60 16.15
N GLN A 195 3.09 23.38 17.16
CA GLN A 195 3.55 23.17 18.53
C GLN A 195 3.10 21.81 19.07
N ALA A 196 1.82 21.45 18.90
CA ALA A 196 1.30 20.15 19.32
C ALA A 196 2.04 18.97 18.64
N VAL A 197 2.34 19.10 17.34
CA VAL A 197 3.16 18.11 16.63
C VAL A 197 4.57 18.01 17.22
N LYS A 198 5.24 19.13 17.51
CA LYS A 198 6.56 19.14 18.12
C LYS A 198 6.58 18.49 19.51
N GLU A 199 5.56 18.74 20.32
CA GLU A 199 5.44 18.11 21.65
C GLU A 199 5.31 16.59 21.53
N LEU A 200 4.53 16.09 20.56
CA LEU A 200 4.39 14.66 20.30
C LEU A 200 5.69 14.04 19.75
N LEU A 201 6.39 14.73 18.85
CA LEU A 201 7.71 14.30 18.36
C LEU A 201 8.73 14.23 19.50
N GLY A 202 8.72 15.22 20.41
CA GLY A 202 9.55 15.23 21.63
C GLY A 202 9.26 14.06 22.58
N ARG A 203 8.03 13.54 22.58
CA ARG A 203 7.62 12.32 23.31
C ARG A 203 7.97 11.02 22.56
N ARG A 204 8.83 11.08 21.55
CA ARG A 204 9.29 9.96 20.72
C ARG A 204 8.20 9.31 19.85
N HIS A 205 7.06 9.96 19.64
CA HIS A 205 6.16 9.55 18.57
C HIS A 205 6.81 9.85 17.22
N LYS A 206 6.60 8.97 16.24
CA LYS A 206 7.14 9.14 14.89
C LYS A 206 6.02 9.41 13.90
N LEU A 207 6.30 10.29 12.95
CA LEU A 207 5.37 10.68 11.91
C LEU A 207 5.92 10.21 10.57
N TYR A 208 5.15 9.40 9.84
CA TYR A 208 5.49 8.93 8.49
C TYR A 208 4.44 9.37 7.48
N ARG A 209 4.83 9.38 6.21
CA ARG A 209 3.87 9.55 5.13
C ARG A 209 3.26 8.19 4.83
N SER A 210 1.95 8.13 4.61
CA SER A 210 1.27 6.88 4.28
C SER A 210 0.12 7.08 3.30
N ALA A 211 -0.27 6.00 2.64
CA ALA A 211 -1.48 5.91 1.84
C ALA A 211 -2.12 4.54 2.08
N LEU A 212 -3.41 4.53 2.43
CA LEU A 212 -4.20 3.31 2.54
C LEU A 212 -5.20 3.27 1.39
N THR A 213 -5.16 2.21 0.60
CA THR A 213 -6.01 2.03 -0.59
C THR A 213 -6.57 0.63 -0.63
N PHE A 214 -7.84 0.52 -1.02
CA PHE A 214 -8.53 -0.74 -1.22
C PHE A 214 -8.74 -0.94 -2.72
N LEU A 215 -8.34 -2.09 -3.25
CA LEU A 215 -8.59 -2.48 -4.63
C LEU A 215 -9.79 -3.42 -4.67
N VAL A 216 -10.78 -3.10 -5.49
CA VAL A 216 -12.03 -3.85 -5.61
C VAL A 216 -12.22 -4.26 -7.06
N CYS A 217 -12.63 -5.51 -7.28
CA CYS A 217 -13.07 -6.01 -8.56
C CYS A 217 -14.58 -6.34 -8.55
N GLY A 218 -15.22 -6.21 -9.70
CA GLY A 218 -16.60 -6.61 -9.96
C GLY A 218 -16.70 -7.57 -11.15
N GLN A 219 -17.89 -8.13 -11.36
CA GLN A 219 -18.20 -8.91 -12.58
C GLN A 219 -18.56 -8.00 -13.76
N ASP A 220 -19.18 -6.87 -13.46
CA ASP A 220 -19.57 -5.82 -14.38
C ASP A 220 -19.53 -4.46 -13.64
N LEU A 221 -19.86 -3.37 -14.33
CA LEU A 221 -19.84 -2.02 -13.75
C LEU A 221 -20.83 -1.85 -12.60
N ASP A 222 -22.03 -2.41 -12.71
CA ASP A 222 -23.07 -2.26 -11.70
C ASP A 222 -22.70 -3.01 -10.41
N ASN A 223 -22.20 -4.24 -10.56
CA ASN A 223 -21.67 -5.04 -9.47
C ASN A 223 -20.47 -4.35 -8.80
N LEU A 224 -19.57 -3.77 -9.58
CA LEU A 224 -18.44 -3.02 -9.05
C LEU A 224 -18.91 -1.82 -8.22
N ASN A 225 -19.87 -1.05 -8.73
CA ASN A 225 -20.42 0.10 -8.02
C ASN A 225 -21.09 -0.31 -6.70
N GLN A 226 -21.91 -1.37 -6.70
CA GLN A 226 -22.50 -1.94 -5.48
C GLN A 226 -21.43 -2.34 -4.45
N ARG A 227 -20.38 -3.03 -4.90
CA ARG A 227 -19.26 -3.44 -4.03
C ARG A 227 -18.51 -2.23 -3.46
N VAL A 228 -18.27 -1.19 -4.25
CA VAL A 228 -17.63 0.05 -3.77
C VAL A 228 -18.51 0.78 -2.76
N HIS A 229 -19.83 0.79 -2.94
CA HIS A 229 -20.76 1.35 -1.95
C HIS A 229 -20.76 0.56 -0.64
N GLN A 230 -20.78 -0.78 -0.72
CA GLN A 230 -20.68 -1.66 0.45
C GLN A 230 -19.35 -1.44 1.19
N LEU A 231 -18.23 -1.40 0.46
CA LEU A 231 -16.91 -1.13 1.02
C LEU A 231 -16.88 0.24 1.71
N SER A 232 -17.35 1.29 1.04
CA SER A 232 -17.35 2.65 1.57
C SER A 232 -18.13 2.75 2.89
N SER A 233 -19.28 2.08 2.97
CA SER A 233 -20.10 2.01 4.19
C SER A 233 -19.36 1.29 5.31
N THR A 234 -18.70 0.18 4.99
CA THR A 234 -17.88 -0.61 5.94
C THR A 234 -16.71 0.21 6.48
N LEU A 235 -15.98 0.92 5.61
CA LEU A 235 -14.87 1.80 5.98
C LEU A 235 -15.34 2.95 6.89
N LEU A 236 -16.45 3.61 6.57
CA LEU A 236 -17.00 4.69 7.39
C LEU A 236 -17.37 4.20 8.79
N SER A 237 -17.93 2.99 8.92
CA SER A 237 -18.20 2.37 10.22
C SER A 237 -16.92 2.11 11.04
N ALA A 238 -15.81 1.86 10.34
CA ALA A 238 -14.49 1.70 10.93
C ALA A 238 -13.79 3.03 11.26
N GLY A 239 -14.40 4.16 10.90
CA GLY A 239 -13.79 5.50 11.02
C GLY A 239 -12.73 5.78 9.96
N LEU A 240 -12.72 5.01 8.88
CA LEU A 240 -11.89 5.24 7.69
C LEU A 240 -12.76 5.94 6.65
N GLN A 241 -12.46 7.19 6.32
CA GLN A 241 -13.21 7.93 5.32
C GLN A 241 -12.60 7.69 3.93
N PRO A 242 -13.27 6.97 3.02
CA PRO A 242 -12.82 6.85 1.63
C PRO A 242 -12.91 8.20 0.91
N VAL A 243 -12.04 8.40 -0.09
CA VAL A 243 -12.15 9.52 -1.03
C VAL A 243 -13.45 9.33 -1.82
N ARG A 244 -14.26 10.39 -1.91
CA ARG A 244 -15.46 10.35 -2.74
C ARG A 244 -15.09 10.20 -4.22
N PRO A 245 -15.80 9.38 -5.00
CA PRO A 245 -15.50 9.18 -6.41
C PRO A 245 -15.38 10.50 -7.19
N GLU A 246 -16.28 11.45 -6.94
CA GLU A 246 -16.32 12.78 -7.59
C GLU A 246 -15.07 13.64 -7.31
N PHE A 247 -14.35 13.37 -6.22
CA PHE A 247 -13.16 14.11 -5.81
C PHE A 247 -11.86 13.37 -6.15
N SER A 248 -11.95 12.22 -6.82
CA SER A 248 -10.77 11.48 -7.26
C SER A 248 -10.17 12.14 -8.50
N VAL A 249 -9.09 12.90 -8.30
CA VAL A 249 -8.41 13.64 -9.38
C VAL A 249 -7.77 12.71 -10.42
N SER A 250 -7.38 11.49 -10.02
CA SER A 250 -6.74 10.54 -10.93
C SER A 250 -6.91 9.09 -10.42
N PRO A 251 -8.09 8.49 -10.64
CA PRO A 251 -8.42 7.16 -10.13
C PRO A 251 -7.56 6.04 -10.76
N LEU A 252 -7.28 6.12 -12.07
CA LEU A 252 -6.41 5.15 -12.76
C LEU A 252 -5.00 5.11 -12.16
N ASN A 253 -4.42 6.29 -11.89
CA ASN A 253 -3.12 6.36 -11.24
C ASN A 253 -3.18 5.95 -9.76
N ALA A 254 -4.33 6.08 -9.10
CA ALA A 254 -4.49 5.60 -7.72
C ALA A 254 -4.36 4.09 -7.65
N TYR A 255 -4.87 3.37 -8.66
CA TYR A 255 -4.67 1.93 -8.81
C TYR A 255 -3.18 1.60 -8.96
N LEU A 256 -2.49 2.24 -9.91
CA LEU A 256 -1.07 1.98 -10.15
C LEU A 256 -0.18 2.25 -8.93
N ARG A 257 -0.48 3.33 -8.18
CA ARG A 257 0.23 3.66 -6.94
C ARG A 257 0.00 2.65 -5.81
N ALA A 258 -1.13 1.94 -5.83
CA ALA A 258 -1.46 0.92 -4.84
C ALA A 258 -0.91 -0.48 -5.19
N LEU A 259 -0.35 -0.67 -6.38
CA LEU A 259 0.35 -1.90 -6.74
C LEU A 259 1.68 -2.03 -5.98
N PRO A 260 2.15 -3.27 -5.70
CA PRO A 260 3.46 -3.50 -5.11
C PRO A 260 4.54 -2.77 -5.89
N MET A 261 5.39 -2.02 -5.19
CA MET A 261 6.51 -1.28 -5.81
C MET A 261 6.07 -0.15 -6.78
N GLY A 262 4.77 0.09 -6.94
CA GLY A 262 4.21 1.08 -7.88
C GLY A 262 4.22 2.52 -7.35
N PHE A 263 4.43 2.72 -6.05
CA PHE A 263 4.51 4.05 -5.47
C PHE A 263 5.93 4.62 -5.56
N ASN A 264 6.06 5.82 -6.13
CA ASN A 264 7.31 6.58 -6.12
C ASN A 264 7.10 7.93 -5.43
N PRO A 265 7.57 8.11 -4.18
CA PRO A 265 7.35 9.36 -3.47
C PRO A 265 8.19 10.52 -4.00
N GLN A 266 9.24 10.29 -4.80
CA GLN A 266 9.94 11.39 -5.51
C GLN A 266 9.05 12.02 -6.58
N LYS A 267 8.06 11.29 -7.10
CA LYS A 267 7.04 11.82 -8.02
C LYS A 267 5.89 12.53 -7.28
N ASP A 268 5.67 12.24 -5.99
CA ASP A 268 4.66 12.89 -5.15
C ASP A 268 5.18 14.16 -4.44
N LYS A 269 5.76 15.09 -5.22
CA LYS A 269 6.41 16.32 -4.68
C LYS A 269 5.47 17.21 -3.86
N LYS A 270 4.17 17.18 -4.16
CA LYS A 270 3.13 17.97 -3.49
C LYS A 270 2.38 17.19 -2.40
N HIS A 271 2.75 15.93 -2.15
CA HIS A 271 2.12 15.07 -1.16
C HIS A 271 0.58 14.97 -1.33
N TRP A 272 0.13 14.88 -2.58
CA TRP A 272 -1.29 14.76 -2.91
C TRP A 272 -1.82 13.37 -2.58
N TYR A 273 -0.95 12.36 -2.67
CA TYR A 273 -1.34 10.96 -2.55
C TYR A 273 -0.92 10.34 -1.21
N SER A 274 0.00 10.98 -0.49
CA SER A 274 0.50 10.50 0.80
C SER A 274 0.24 11.51 1.94
N ARG A 275 -0.24 11.01 3.08
CA ARG A 275 -0.63 11.82 4.24
C ARG A 275 0.29 11.57 5.42
N LEU A 276 0.54 12.60 6.22
CA LEU A 276 1.25 12.41 7.49
C LEU A 276 0.35 11.62 8.45
N THR A 277 0.91 10.56 9.01
CA THR A 277 0.20 9.66 9.92
C THR A 277 1.17 9.16 10.96
N TRP A 278 0.71 9.15 12.22
CA TRP A 278 1.50 8.65 13.32
C TRP A 278 1.76 7.16 13.16
N VAL A 279 2.99 6.73 13.42
CA VAL A 279 3.40 5.32 13.25
C VAL A 279 2.53 4.37 14.08
N GLN A 280 2.06 4.80 15.25
CA GLN A 280 1.13 4.02 16.07
C GLN A 280 -0.20 3.73 15.34
N HIS A 281 -0.73 4.70 14.59
CA HIS A 281 -1.95 4.52 13.81
C HIS A 281 -1.70 3.62 12.61
N LEU A 282 -0.52 3.72 11.99
CA LEU A 282 -0.12 2.79 10.92
C LEU A 282 -0.02 1.37 11.44
N ALA A 283 0.57 1.17 12.62
CA ALA A 283 0.63 -0.13 13.27
C ALA A 283 -0.76 -0.71 13.56
N GLY A 284 -1.72 0.14 13.96
CA GLY A 284 -3.11 -0.27 14.16
C GLY A 284 -3.83 -0.71 12.88
N LEU A 285 -3.43 -0.14 11.73
CA LEU A 285 -3.94 -0.50 10.41
C LEU A 285 -3.20 -1.66 9.76
N MET A 286 -2.06 -2.10 10.30
CA MET A 286 -1.31 -3.18 9.70
C MET A 286 -2.09 -4.50 9.76
N PRO A 287 -2.29 -5.17 8.62
CA PRO A 287 -2.96 -6.47 8.50
C PRO A 287 -2.07 -7.65 8.94
N VAL A 288 -1.37 -7.51 10.08
CA VAL A 288 -0.44 -8.51 10.62
C VAL A 288 -0.92 -9.19 11.90
N THR A 289 -2.06 -8.75 12.44
CA THR A 289 -2.62 -9.20 13.73
C THR A 289 -3.81 -10.16 13.58
N GLY A 290 -3.97 -10.76 12.40
CA GLY A 290 -5.06 -11.69 12.10
C GLY A 290 -4.83 -13.11 12.64
N ARG A 291 -5.92 -13.84 12.88
CA ARG A 291 -5.94 -15.17 13.51
C ARG A 291 -5.57 -16.32 12.55
N SER A 292 -5.73 -16.12 11.24
CA SER A 292 -5.41 -17.12 10.21
C SER A 292 -4.78 -16.46 8.97
N THR A 293 -4.04 -17.24 8.18
CA THR A 293 -3.46 -16.83 6.89
C THR A 293 -4.52 -16.75 5.79
N GLY A 294 -5.61 -16.01 5.98
CA GLY A 294 -6.61 -15.71 4.95
C GLY A 294 -7.01 -16.91 4.06
N THR A 295 -7.24 -16.66 2.77
CA THR A 295 -7.71 -17.66 1.78
C THR A 295 -6.60 -18.51 1.15
N GLY A 296 -5.36 -18.51 1.70
CA GLY A 296 -4.20 -19.16 1.07
C GLY A 296 -3.70 -18.48 -0.22
N HIS A 297 -4.46 -17.53 -0.75
CA HIS A 297 -4.01 -16.52 -1.72
C HIS A 297 -3.62 -15.29 -0.91
N THR A 298 -2.34 -14.96 -0.78
CA THR A 298 -1.86 -13.88 0.11
C THR A 298 -2.62 -12.57 -0.16
N PRO A 299 -3.68 -12.18 0.58
CA PRO A 299 -4.53 -11.05 0.18
C PRO A 299 -3.99 -9.72 0.70
N VAL A 300 -2.83 -9.77 1.36
CA VAL A 300 -2.33 -8.72 2.21
C VAL A 300 -0.97 -8.28 1.72
N LEU A 301 -0.94 -7.08 1.15
CA LEU A 301 0.27 -6.48 0.64
C LEU A 301 0.60 -5.19 1.40
N ASP A 302 1.38 -5.34 2.48
CA ASP A 302 1.99 -4.20 3.14
C ASP A 302 3.19 -3.69 2.35
N GLN A 303 3.28 -2.40 2.08
CA GLN A 303 4.44 -1.79 1.42
C GLN A 303 5.16 -0.86 2.39
N PHE A 304 6.41 -1.19 2.71
CA PHE A 304 7.27 -0.35 3.52
C PHE A 304 8.36 0.26 2.65
N HIS A 305 8.44 1.58 2.65
CA HIS A 305 9.51 2.34 2.03
C HIS A 305 10.40 2.93 3.11
N LEU A 306 11.71 2.82 2.90
CA LEU A 306 12.71 3.42 3.76
C LEU A 306 13.44 4.51 2.98
N TYR A 307 13.21 5.78 3.36
CA TYR A 307 14.04 6.90 2.97
C TYR A 307 15.00 7.24 4.09
N ASN A 308 16.28 6.99 3.85
CA ASN A 308 17.33 7.81 4.45
C ASN A 308 17.49 9.04 3.56
N TYR A 309 16.92 10.17 4.00
CA TYR A 309 17.45 11.46 3.60
C TYR A 309 18.79 11.61 4.33
N GLN A 310 19.88 11.49 3.58
CA GLN A 310 21.11 12.22 3.88
C GLN A 310 21.15 13.41 2.93
#